data_AF-A0A670IAS9-F1
#
_entry.id   AF-A0A670IAS9-F1
#
_cell.length_a   1.000
_cell.length_b   1.000
_cell.length_c   1.000
_cell.angle_alpha   90.00
_cell.angle_beta   90.00
_cell.angle_gamma   90.00
#
_symmetry.space_group_name_H-M   'P 1'
#
loop_
_entity.id
_entity.type
_entity.pdbx_description
1 polymer ?
#
loop_
_entity_poly.entity_id
_entity_poly.type
_entity_poly.pdbx_seq_one_letter_code
_entity_poly.pdbx_strand_id
1 'polypeptide(L)'
;MLLFQIGACIKNKLRRRSLDRPGGNEKTPNASVAKKEIKTQQNSPKIHEGWWAYKEVVQGSFVPVPSFWGLVNSAWNLCSVGKRQSPVNIETSHMIFDPFLTPLRINTGGRKVSGTMYNTGRHVSLRLDKEHLVNISGGPMTYSHRLEEIRLHFGSEDSQGSEHLLNGQAFSGEVCQYALSSAENFILFIF
;
A
#
# COMPACT_ATOMS: atom_id res chain seq x y z
N MET A 1 5.78 7.81 -14.89
CA MET A 1 4.66 7.43 -13.99
C MET A 1 3.95 6.25 -14.60
N LEU A 2 3.82 5.15 -13.86
CA LEU A 2 3.36 3.86 -14.41
C LEU A 2 2.17 3.37 -13.57
N LEU A 3 1.08 3.03 -14.24
CA LEU A 3 -0.13 2.49 -13.61
C LEU A 3 -0.18 0.98 -13.84
N PHE A 4 -0.27 0.23 -12.75
CA PHE A 4 -0.52 -1.21 -12.81
C PHE A 4 -1.86 -1.53 -12.18
N GLN A 5 -2.69 -2.27 -12.91
CA GLN A 5 -3.93 -2.80 -12.37
C GLN A 5 -3.57 -3.88 -11.34
N ILE A 6 -4.21 -3.81 -10.16
CA ILE A 6 -3.83 -4.67 -9.03
C ILE A 6 -3.98 -6.14 -9.41
N GLY A 7 -2.87 -6.87 -9.36
CA GLY A 7 -2.85 -8.33 -9.38
C GLY A 7 -3.70 -8.91 -8.26
N ALA A 8 -4.52 -9.91 -8.58
CA ALA A 8 -5.57 -10.41 -7.69
C ALA A 8 -5.08 -10.94 -6.32
N CYS A 9 -3.79 -11.24 -6.16
CA CYS A 9 -3.15 -11.56 -4.88
C CYS A 9 -3.34 -10.43 -3.83
N ILE A 10 -3.11 -9.18 -4.23
CA ILE A 10 -3.25 -8.01 -3.35
C ILE A 10 -4.73 -7.70 -3.06
N LYS A 11 -5.64 -7.94 -4.02
CA LYS A 11 -7.09 -7.70 -3.85
C LYS A 11 -7.69 -8.47 -2.64
N ASN A 12 -7.31 -9.72 -2.42
CA ASN A 12 -7.81 -10.52 -1.29
C ASN A 12 -7.22 -10.11 0.07
N LYS A 13 -6.03 -9.50 0.08
CA LYS A 13 -5.40 -8.94 1.30
C LYS A 13 -6.15 -7.71 1.81
N LEU A 14 -6.82 -6.97 0.92
CA LEU A 14 -7.47 -5.69 1.21
C LEU A 14 -8.96 -5.82 1.54
N ARG A 15 -9.67 -6.78 0.93
CA ARG A 15 -11.09 -7.00 1.24
C ARG A 15 -11.34 -7.39 2.70
N ARG A 16 -10.41 -8.11 3.36
CA ARG A 16 -10.54 -8.50 4.78
C ARG A 16 -10.33 -7.33 5.75
N ARG A 17 -9.45 -6.36 5.46
CA ARG A 17 -9.25 -5.19 6.35
C ARG A 17 -10.47 -4.27 6.44
N SER A 18 -11.37 -4.29 5.46
CA SER A 18 -12.61 -3.49 5.50
C SER A 18 -13.69 -4.09 6.40
N LEU A 19 -13.59 -5.38 6.77
CA LEU A 19 -14.60 -6.09 7.56
C LEU A 19 -14.27 -6.11 9.06
N ASP A 20 -13.01 -5.91 9.46
CA ASP A 20 -12.62 -5.79 10.86
C ASP A 20 -12.74 -4.34 11.37
N ARG A 21 -13.99 -3.84 11.51
CA ARG A 21 -14.29 -2.67 12.34
C ARG A 21 -14.73 -3.14 13.73
N PRO A 22 -14.03 -2.82 14.83
CA PRO A 22 -14.65 -2.85 16.14
C PRO A 22 -15.53 -1.61 16.29
N GLY A 23 -16.84 -1.80 16.45
CA GLY A 23 -17.74 -0.77 16.96
C GLY A 23 -17.37 -0.43 18.41
N GLY A 24 -17.37 0.85 18.75
CA GLY A 24 -17.00 1.32 20.09
C GLY A 24 -17.60 2.69 20.38
N ASN A 25 -18.49 2.70 21.38
CA ASN A 25 -19.37 3.77 21.81
C ASN A 25 -18.68 5.07 22.25
N GLU A 26 -19.41 6.15 22.01
CA GLU A 26 -19.28 7.51 22.51
C GLU A 26 -19.26 7.59 24.05
N LYS A 27 -18.24 8.26 24.62
CA LYS A 27 -18.31 8.97 25.91
C LYS A 27 -17.35 10.15 25.91
N THR A 28 -17.88 11.37 26.00
CA THR A 28 -17.20 12.56 26.51
C THR A 28 -17.01 12.46 28.03
N PRO A 29 -15.95 13.05 28.61
CA PRO A 29 -16.14 14.38 29.23
C PRO A 29 -14.93 15.34 29.15
N ASN A 30 -15.19 16.55 29.63
CA ASN A 30 -14.48 17.82 29.54
C ASN A 30 -13.07 17.92 30.17
N ALA A 31 -12.28 18.78 29.51
CA ALA A 31 -11.32 19.80 29.99
C ALA A 31 -10.56 19.59 31.32
N SER A 32 -9.23 19.52 31.25
CA SER A 32 -8.30 20.48 31.89
C SER A 32 -6.83 20.19 31.51
N VAL A 33 -6.04 21.26 31.46
CA VAL A 33 -4.66 21.36 31.00
C VAL A 33 -3.70 20.48 31.83
N ALA A 34 -2.88 19.64 31.18
CA ALA A 34 -1.74 18.98 31.81
C ALA A 34 -0.59 18.73 30.82
N LYS A 35 0.63 18.84 31.35
CA LYS A 35 1.95 18.94 30.71
C LYS A 35 2.25 17.81 29.72
N LYS A 36 2.96 18.17 28.64
CA LYS A 36 3.44 17.28 27.57
C LYS A 36 4.59 16.41 28.10
N GLU A 37 4.26 15.28 28.71
CA GLU A 37 5.20 14.17 28.94
C GLU A 37 5.04 13.12 27.84
N ILE A 38 6.12 12.83 27.13
CA ILE A 38 6.22 11.70 26.21
C ILE A 38 6.20 10.44 27.07
N LYS A 39 5.02 9.87 27.29
CA LYS A 39 4.90 8.52 27.83
C LYS A 39 5.10 7.53 26.70
N THR A 40 6.26 6.89 26.68
CA THR A 40 6.52 5.67 25.93
C THR A 40 5.51 4.61 26.40
N GLN A 41 4.40 4.45 25.67
CA GLN A 41 3.50 3.34 25.90
C GLN A 41 4.24 2.07 25.49
N GLN A 42 4.71 1.35 26.49
CA GLN A 42 5.22 0.00 26.39
C GLN A 42 4.04 -0.92 26.04
N ASN A 43 3.64 -0.90 24.77
CA ASN A 43 2.65 -1.83 24.24
C ASN A 43 3.33 -3.18 24.05
N SER A 44 2.94 -4.15 24.88
CA SER A 44 3.20 -5.57 24.66
C SER A 44 2.94 -5.92 23.20
N PRO A 45 3.85 -6.64 22.51
CA PRO A 45 3.68 -6.93 21.10
C PRO A 45 2.43 -7.80 20.93
N LYS A 46 1.38 -7.23 20.32
CA LYS A 46 0.19 -8.00 19.95
C LYS A 46 0.61 -9.02 18.89
N ILE A 47 0.74 -10.28 19.29
CA ILE A 47 1.08 -11.45 18.46
C ILE A 47 -0.13 -11.83 17.58
N HIS A 48 -0.66 -10.89 16.80
CA HIS A 48 -1.78 -11.19 15.90
C HIS A 48 -1.58 -10.69 14.47
N GLU A 49 -0.34 -10.37 14.08
CA GLU A 49 -0.01 -9.91 12.72
C GLU A 49 1.19 -10.65 12.10
N GLY A 50 1.62 -11.81 12.60
CA GLY A 50 2.89 -12.48 12.24
C GLY A 50 2.88 -13.45 11.04
N TRP A 51 1.80 -13.52 10.25
CA TRP A 51 1.57 -14.59 9.26
C TRP A 51 2.33 -14.46 7.92
N TRP A 52 3.09 -13.38 7.70
CA TRP A 52 3.95 -13.19 6.52
C TRP A 52 5.05 -12.18 6.81
N ALA A 53 6.21 -12.34 6.17
CA ALA A 53 7.37 -11.47 6.33
C ALA A 53 8.18 -11.40 5.03
N TYR A 54 9.06 -10.40 4.93
CA TYR A 54 10.06 -10.31 3.85
C TYR A 54 11.31 -11.16 4.12
N LYS A 55 11.50 -11.61 5.37
CA LYS A 55 12.62 -12.47 5.80
C LYS A 55 12.09 -13.75 6.44
N GLU A 56 12.81 -14.84 6.23
CA GLU A 56 12.40 -16.22 6.59
C GLU A 56 12.26 -16.46 8.09
N VAL A 57 12.97 -15.69 8.92
CA VAL A 57 12.98 -15.86 10.38
C VAL A 57 12.62 -14.55 11.06
N VAL A 58 11.46 -14.55 11.73
CA VAL A 58 11.11 -13.53 12.71
C VAL A 58 10.99 -14.24 14.05
N GLN A 59 11.92 -13.97 14.98
CA GLN A 59 11.87 -14.49 16.35
C GLN A 59 11.79 -16.03 16.46
N GLY A 60 12.54 -16.75 15.62
CA GLY A 60 12.66 -18.22 15.70
C GLY A 60 11.46 -19.01 15.19
N SER A 61 10.44 -18.34 14.63
CA SER A 61 9.30 -18.99 13.95
C SER A 61 9.42 -18.81 12.44
N PHE A 62 9.17 -19.87 11.67
CA PHE A 62 9.13 -19.80 10.20
C PHE A 62 7.92 -18.99 9.76
N VAL A 63 8.18 -17.92 8.99
CA VAL A 63 7.13 -17.07 8.45
C VAL A 63 7.20 -17.14 6.92
N PRO A 64 6.09 -17.43 6.22
CA PRO A 64 6.13 -17.63 4.77
C PRO A 64 6.55 -16.34 4.05
N VAL A 65 7.64 -16.46 3.30
CA VAL A 65 8.19 -15.42 2.40
C VAL A 65 7.40 -15.38 1.08
N PRO A 66 7.56 -14.34 0.24
CA PRO A 66 6.78 -14.16 -0.99
C PRO A 66 6.67 -15.42 -1.86
N SER A 67 7.74 -16.20 -1.99
CA SER A 67 7.78 -17.44 -2.76
C SER A 67 6.80 -18.51 -2.30
N PHE A 68 6.33 -18.47 -1.04
CA PHE A 68 5.43 -19.47 -0.46
C PHE A 68 4.00 -18.98 -0.27
N TRP A 69 3.70 -17.69 -0.49
CA TRP A 69 2.38 -17.12 -0.19
C TRP A 69 1.23 -17.82 -0.92
N GLY A 70 1.44 -18.23 -2.17
CA GLY A 70 0.40 -18.93 -2.93
C GLY A 70 0.20 -20.39 -2.56
N LEU A 71 1.12 -20.99 -1.80
CA LEU A 71 1.06 -22.41 -1.39
C LEU A 71 0.45 -22.58 0.01
N VAL A 72 0.69 -21.61 0.89
CA VAL A 72 0.27 -21.70 2.31
C VAL A 72 -1.17 -21.29 2.55
N ASN A 73 -1.82 -20.62 1.58
CA ASN A 73 -3.21 -20.16 1.72
C ASN A 73 -3.94 -20.20 0.38
N SER A 74 -5.01 -20.98 0.29
CA SER A 74 -5.84 -21.11 -0.92
C SER A 74 -6.45 -19.78 -1.38
N ALA A 75 -6.73 -18.85 -0.46
CA ALA A 75 -7.21 -17.51 -0.79
C ALA A 75 -6.15 -16.66 -1.55
N TRP A 76 -4.90 -17.10 -1.54
CA TRP A 76 -3.75 -16.44 -2.15
C TRP A 76 -3.14 -17.28 -3.27
N ASN A 77 -3.85 -18.31 -3.76
CA ASN A 77 -3.37 -19.13 -4.88
C ASN A 77 -2.91 -18.26 -6.09
N LEU A 78 -3.59 -17.14 -6.32
CA LEU A 78 -3.24 -16.18 -7.38
C LEU A 78 -1.84 -15.57 -7.23
N CYS A 79 -1.23 -15.56 -6.04
CA CYS A 79 0.15 -15.15 -5.85
C CYS A 79 1.15 -16.15 -6.49
N SER A 80 0.75 -17.41 -6.68
CA SER A 80 1.54 -18.45 -7.36
C SER A 80 1.11 -18.64 -8.82
N VAL A 81 -0.20 -18.77 -9.07
CA VAL A 81 -0.71 -19.12 -10.41
C VAL A 81 -1.18 -17.92 -11.26
N GLY A 82 -1.23 -16.72 -10.69
CA GLY A 82 -1.78 -15.55 -11.36
C GLY A 82 -0.79 -14.93 -12.36
N LYS A 83 -1.26 -14.60 -13.56
CA LYS A 83 -0.43 -14.06 -14.66
C LYS A 83 -0.19 -12.55 -14.65
N ARG A 84 -0.68 -11.85 -13.64
CA ARG A 84 -0.64 -10.38 -13.53
C ARG A 84 -0.22 -9.95 -12.13
N GLN A 85 0.88 -10.52 -11.63
CA GLN A 85 1.45 -10.09 -10.34
C GLN A 85 2.31 -8.84 -10.54
N SER A 86 2.37 -8.04 -9.48
CA SER A 86 3.33 -6.97 -9.29
C SER A 86 4.21 -7.34 -8.07
N PRO A 87 5.44 -6.83 -7.97
CA PRO A 87 6.09 -5.90 -8.90
C PRO A 87 6.58 -6.57 -10.20
N VAL A 88 7.03 -5.75 -11.16
CA VAL A 88 7.63 -6.20 -12.42
C VAL A 88 8.91 -5.41 -12.74
N ASN A 89 9.76 -5.99 -13.58
CA ASN A 89 10.83 -5.25 -14.26
C ASN A 89 10.27 -4.55 -15.50
N ILE A 90 10.51 -3.25 -15.62
CA ILE A 90 10.02 -2.42 -16.71
C ILE A 90 11.15 -2.18 -17.68
N GLU A 91 11.10 -2.88 -18.80
CA GLU A 91 12.07 -2.77 -19.87
C GLU A 91 11.60 -1.68 -20.84
N THR A 92 12.27 -0.52 -20.80
CA THR A 92 11.87 0.67 -21.57
C THR A 92 11.91 0.42 -23.08
N SER A 93 12.75 -0.52 -23.54
CA SER A 93 12.84 -0.96 -24.94
C SER A 93 11.59 -1.70 -25.44
N HIS A 94 10.83 -2.32 -24.53
CA HIS A 94 9.61 -3.07 -24.85
C HIS A 94 8.33 -2.27 -24.56
N MET A 95 8.46 -1.01 -24.12
CA MET A 95 7.32 -0.15 -23.86
C MET A 95 6.70 0.35 -25.17
N ILE A 96 5.37 0.28 -25.24
CA ILE A 96 4.59 0.80 -26.35
C ILE A 96 4.00 2.14 -25.91
N PHE A 97 4.23 3.18 -26.71
CA PHE A 97 3.59 4.47 -26.50
C PHE A 97 2.12 4.41 -26.96
N ASP A 98 1.20 4.77 -26.07
CA ASP A 98 -0.22 4.89 -26.38
C ASP A 98 -0.60 6.38 -26.46
N PRO A 99 -0.84 6.92 -27.69
CA PRO A 99 -1.20 8.32 -27.89
C PRO A 99 -2.62 8.66 -27.41
N PHE A 100 -3.47 7.68 -27.11
CA PHE A 100 -4.86 7.89 -26.71
C PHE A 100 -5.02 8.00 -25.19
N LEU A 101 -3.94 7.84 -24.42
CA LEU A 101 -3.98 8.05 -22.98
C LEU A 101 -4.30 9.50 -22.65
N THR A 102 -5.39 9.68 -21.91
CA THR A 102 -5.71 11.00 -21.35
C THR A 102 -4.67 11.38 -20.29
N PRO A 103 -4.42 12.68 -20.06
CA PRO A 103 -3.51 13.10 -18.99
C PRO A 103 -3.95 12.56 -17.63
N LEU A 104 -3.02 12.02 -16.83
CA LEU A 104 -3.34 11.67 -15.44
C LEU A 104 -3.58 12.95 -14.64
N ARG A 105 -4.68 12.98 -13.90
CA ARG A 105 -5.09 14.10 -13.05
C ARG A 105 -5.19 13.66 -11.60
N ILE A 106 -4.56 14.43 -10.72
CA ILE A 106 -4.69 14.28 -9.27
C ILE A 106 -5.39 15.52 -8.75
N ASN A 107 -6.60 15.37 -8.25
CA ASN A 107 -7.42 16.45 -7.74
C ASN A 107 -7.50 16.37 -6.20
N THR A 108 -6.90 17.37 -5.54
CA THR A 108 -6.93 17.54 -4.08
C THR A 108 -7.99 18.56 -3.62
N GLY A 109 -8.79 19.08 -4.55
CA GLY A 109 -9.74 20.16 -4.31
C GLY A 109 -9.07 21.49 -3.95
N GLY A 110 -7.80 21.69 -4.34
CA GLY A 110 -7.04 22.90 -4.03
C GLY A 110 -6.64 23.05 -2.57
N ARG A 111 -6.82 22.01 -1.75
CA ARG A 111 -6.50 22.03 -0.31
C ARG A 111 -5.22 21.26 -0.03
N LYS A 112 -4.53 21.64 1.04
CA LYS A 112 -3.49 20.78 1.64
C LYS A 112 -4.16 19.50 2.12
N VAL A 113 -3.47 18.38 1.93
CA VAL A 113 -3.95 17.07 2.33
C VAL A 113 -3.27 16.70 3.64
N SER A 114 -4.04 16.27 4.63
CA SER A 114 -3.53 15.68 5.86
C SER A 114 -3.92 14.21 5.97
N GLY A 115 -3.15 13.50 6.79
CA GLY A 115 -3.36 12.10 7.06
C GLY A 115 -2.52 11.64 8.24
N THR A 116 -2.78 10.41 8.66
CA THR A 116 -2.06 9.76 9.74
C THR A 116 -1.02 8.79 9.17
N MET A 117 0.25 9.01 9.55
CA MET A 117 1.35 8.11 9.22
C MET A 117 1.55 7.07 10.31
N TYR A 118 1.75 5.81 9.92
CA TYR A 118 1.97 4.72 10.87
C TYR A 118 2.87 3.64 10.28
N ASN A 119 3.70 3.05 11.14
CA ASN A 119 4.57 1.93 10.81
C ASN A 119 3.79 0.61 10.99
N THR A 120 3.68 -0.18 9.92
CA THR A 120 2.97 -1.47 9.94
C THR A 120 3.84 -2.64 10.40
N GLY A 121 5.12 -2.37 10.71
CA GLY A 121 6.16 -3.39 10.91
C GLY A 121 6.72 -3.95 9.60
N ARG A 122 6.23 -3.50 8.44
CA ARG A 122 6.60 -4.02 7.10
C ARG A 122 6.76 -2.95 6.03
N HIS A 123 6.01 -1.88 6.14
CA HIS A 123 6.11 -0.66 5.33
C HIS A 123 5.59 0.51 6.17
N VAL A 124 5.92 1.72 5.73
CA VAL A 124 5.31 2.94 6.28
C VAL A 124 4.07 3.26 5.45
N SER A 125 2.95 3.48 6.13
CA SER A 125 1.68 3.85 5.50
C SER A 125 1.26 5.25 5.94
N LEU A 126 0.79 6.05 4.99
CA LEU A 126 0.07 7.29 5.23
C LEU A 126 -1.38 7.09 4.79
N ARG A 127 -2.30 7.08 5.75
CA ARG A 127 -3.75 7.07 5.48
C ARG A 127 -4.27 8.49 5.47
N LEU A 128 -4.98 8.85 4.41
CA LEU A 128 -5.57 10.18 4.27
C LEU A 128 -6.77 10.35 5.21
N ASP A 129 -6.94 11.56 5.73
CA ASP A 129 -8.13 11.88 6.53
C ASP A 129 -9.37 11.86 5.63
N LYS A 130 -10.50 11.36 6.16
CA LYS A 130 -11.74 11.17 5.37
C LYS A 130 -12.31 12.46 4.79
N GLU A 131 -11.96 13.60 5.38
CA GLU A 131 -12.37 14.95 4.95
C GLU A 131 -11.57 15.45 3.73
N HIS A 132 -10.41 14.84 3.47
CA HIS A 132 -9.55 15.13 2.33
C HIS A 132 -9.78 14.12 1.21
N LEU A 133 -10.78 14.40 0.38
CA LEU A 133 -11.06 13.61 -0.81
C LEU A 133 -10.02 13.93 -1.89
N VAL A 134 -9.08 13.01 -2.10
CA VAL A 134 -8.13 13.07 -3.21
C VAL A 134 -8.56 12.08 -4.28
N ASN A 135 -8.82 12.59 -5.48
CA ASN A 135 -9.27 11.79 -6.61
C ASN A 135 -8.20 11.73 -7.69
N ILE A 136 -7.98 10.55 -8.23
CA ILE A 136 -7.07 10.26 -9.33
C ILE A 136 -7.91 9.84 -10.53
N SER A 137 -7.68 10.42 -11.70
CA SER A 137 -8.41 10.11 -12.93
C SER A 137 -7.55 10.28 -14.18
N GLY A 138 -8.02 9.77 -15.31
CA GLY A 138 -7.29 9.80 -16.57
C GLY A 138 -6.19 8.74 -16.65
N GLY A 139 -5.25 8.91 -17.57
CA GLY A 139 -4.28 7.87 -17.92
C GLY A 139 -5.01 6.64 -18.46
N PRO A 140 -4.58 5.42 -18.09
CA PRO A 140 -5.26 4.19 -18.48
C PRO A 140 -6.53 3.89 -17.66
N MET A 141 -6.93 4.75 -16.72
CA MET A 141 -8.10 4.50 -15.86
C MET A 141 -9.39 4.97 -16.53
N THR A 142 -10.39 4.09 -16.57
CA THR A 142 -11.73 4.41 -17.10
C THR A 142 -12.54 5.27 -16.12
N TYR A 143 -12.31 5.12 -14.82
CA TYR A 143 -13.06 5.79 -13.76
C TYR A 143 -12.16 6.69 -12.91
N SER A 144 -12.78 7.54 -12.10
CA SER A 144 -12.09 8.26 -11.04
C SER A 144 -11.94 7.35 -9.82
N HIS A 145 -10.73 7.26 -9.28
CA HIS A 145 -10.41 6.48 -8.09
C HIS A 145 -10.11 7.42 -6.93
N ARG A 146 -10.60 7.09 -5.74
CA ARG A 146 -10.30 7.84 -4.52
C ARG A 146 -9.04 7.26 -3.89
N LEU A 147 -8.05 8.11 -3.66
CA LEU A 147 -6.83 7.75 -2.95
C LEU A 147 -7.18 7.48 -1.48
N GLU A 148 -6.77 6.32 -0.98
CA GLU A 148 -7.06 5.88 0.39
C GLU A 148 -5.80 5.83 1.25
N GLU A 149 -4.70 5.35 0.65
CA GLU A 149 -3.45 5.11 1.36
C GLU A 149 -2.26 5.32 0.44
N ILE A 150 -1.20 5.91 0.97
CA ILE A 150 0.12 5.95 0.35
C ILE A 150 1.04 5.04 1.17
N ARG A 151 1.79 4.16 0.50
CA ARG A 151 2.76 3.28 1.13
C ARG A 151 4.15 3.61 0.63
N LEU A 152 5.12 3.50 1.53
CA LEU A 152 6.53 3.69 1.24
C LEU A 152 7.23 2.35 1.42
N HIS A 153 7.90 1.92 0.36
CA HIS A 153 8.82 0.79 0.34
C HIS A 153 10.22 1.36 0.17
N PHE A 154 11.18 0.89 0.97
CA PHE A 154 12.55 1.39 0.94
C PHE A 154 13.50 0.29 1.42
N GLY A 155 14.72 0.33 0.92
CA GLY A 155 15.78 -0.60 1.32
C GLY A 155 16.65 -0.03 2.42
N SER A 156 17.62 -0.84 2.84
CA SER A 156 18.66 -0.42 3.78
C SER A 156 19.83 0.30 3.11
N GLU A 157 19.89 0.25 1.77
CA GLU A 157 20.97 0.79 0.94
C GLU A 157 20.37 1.53 -0.25
N ASP A 158 21.03 2.55 -0.77
CA ASP A 158 20.50 3.38 -1.86
C ASP A 158 20.32 2.61 -3.18
N SER A 159 20.99 1.48 -3.34
CA SER A 159 20.93 0.63 -4.53
C SER A 159 19.74 -0.33 -4.55
N GLN A 160 18.96 -0.42 -3.45
CA GLN A 160 17.84 -1.35 -3.31
C GLN A 160 16.70 -0.72 -2.52
N GLY A 161 15.45 -1.09 -2.82
CA GLY A 161 14.31 -0.64 -2.03
C GLY A 161 13.00 -0.50 -2.77
N SER A 162 13.04 -0.11 -4.05
CA SER A 162 11.88 -0.18 -4.91
C SER A 162 11.45 -1.64 -5.09
N GLU A 163 10.13 -1.86 -5.17
CA GLU A 163 9.58 -3.16 -5.50
C GLU A 163 9.72 -3.39 -7.02
N HIS A 164 9.36 -2.39 -7.83
CA HIS A 164 9.55 -2.42 -9.27
C HIS A 164 10.99 -2.06 -9.67
N LEU A 165 11.40 -2.59 -10.82
CA LEU A 165 12.72 -2.33 -11.43
C LEU A 165 12.54 -1.58 -12.74
N LEU A 166 13.52 -0.76 -13.11
CA LEU A 166 13.61 -0.12 -14.43
C LEU A 166 14.86 -0.64 -15.14
N ASN A 167 14.68 -1.34 -16.26
CA ASN A 167 15.78 -1.97 -17.02
C ASN A 167 16.68 -2.85 -16.13
N GLY A 168 16.10 -3.56 -15.16
CA GLY A 168 16.80 -4.42 -14.20
C GLY A 168 17.38 -3.69 -12.99
N GLN A 169 17.28 -2.37 -12.93
CA GLN A 169 17.83 -1.56 -11.85
C GLN A 169 16.76 -1.20 -10.80
N ALA A 170 17.11 -1.37 -9.53
CA ALA A 170 16.31 -0.93 -8.39
C ALA A 170 16.64 0.51 -7.99
N PHE A 171 15.71 1.17 -7.29
CA PHE A 171 15.87 2.46 -6.66
C PHE A 171 15.86 2.31 -5.13
N SER A 172 16.29 3.36 -4.42
CA SER A 172 16.39 3.36 -2.95
C SER A 172 15.03 3.20 -2.25
N GLY A 173 13.94 3.50 -2.94
CA GLY A 173 12.58 3.29 -2.47
C GLY A 173 11.54 3.52 -3.55
N GLU A 174 10.28 3.28 -3.19
CA GLU A 174 9.13 3.42 -4.08
C GLU A 174 7.90 3.90 -3.30
N VAL A 175 7.17 4.82 -3.91
CA VAL A 175 5.93 5.36 -3.37
C VAL A 175 4.75 4.70 -4.08
N CYS A 176 3.97 3.92 -3.34
CA CYS A 176 2.82 3.19 -3.85
C CYS A 176 1.53 3.87 -3.40
N GLN A 177 0.73 4.36 -4.34
CA GLN A 177 -0.55 5.02 -4.08
C GLN A 177 -1.69 4.05 -4.31
N TYR A 178 -2.44 3.75 -3.25
CA TYR A 178 -3.54 2.82 -3.27
C TYR A 178 -4.87 3.56 -3.44
N ALA A 179 -5.52 3.38 -4.58
CA ALA A 179 -6.76 4.05 -4.93
C ALA A 179 -7.90 3.07 -5.23
N LEU A 180 -9.08 3.36 -4.70
CA LEU A 180 -10.29 2.53 -4.82
C LEU A 180 -11.32 3.21 -5.74
N SER A 181 -12.02 2.43 -6.54
CA SER A 181 -13.30 2.84 -7.15
C SER A 181 -14.37 1.77 -6.94
N SER A 182 -15.61 2.07 -7.31
CA SER A 182 -16.72 1.11 -7.26
C SER A 182 -16.59 -0.04 -8.26
N ALA A 183 -15.81 0.15 -9.34
CA ALA A 183 -15.63 -0.85 -10.39
C ALA A 183 -14.29 -1.60 -10.24
N GLU A 184 -13.20 -0.86 -10.06
CA GLU A 184 -11.84 -1.42 -10.05
C GLU A 184 -10.92 -0.75 -9.02
N ASN A 185 -9.92 -1.50 -8.54
CA ASN A 185 -8.88 -0.98 -7.65
C ASN A 185 -7.57 -0.89 -8.42
N PHE A 186 -6.84 0.21 -8.24
CA PHE A 186 -5.56 0.45 -8.88
C PHE A 186 -4.50 0.81 -7.86
N ILE A 187 -3.26 0.40 -8.16
CA ILE A 187 -2.09 0.95 -7.47
C ILE A 187 -1.29 1.73 -8.50
N LEU A 188 -1.09 3.00 -8.18
CA LEU A 188 -0.21 3.87 -8.93
C LEU A 188 1.17 3.84 -8.27
N PHE A 189 2.19 3.57 -9.07
CA PHE A 189 3.57 3.48 -8.60
C PHE A 189 4.37 4.67 -9.12
N ILE A 190 5.13 5.28 -8.22
CA ILE A 190 6.08 6.35 -8.52
C ILE A 190 7.46 5.90 -8.03
N PHE A 191 8.38 5.79 -8.98
CA PHE A 191 9.82 5.53 -8.79
C PHE A 191 10.54 6.82 -8.40
#